data_AF-A0YU94-F1
#
_entry.id   AF-A0YU94-F1
#
_cell.length_a   1.000
_cell.length_b   1.000
_cell.length_c   1.000
_cell.angle_alpha   90.00
_cell.angle_beta   90.00
_cell.angle_gamma   90.00
#
_symmetry.space_group_name_H-M   'P 1'
#
loop_
_entity.id
_entity.type
_entity.pdbx_description
1 polymer ?
#
loop_
_entity_poly.entity_id
_entity_poly.type
_entity_poly.pdbx_seq_one_letter_code
_entity_poly.pdbx_strand_id
1 'polypeptide(L)'
;MSLTEIYPKTNQKVKSYLWMILLFDLVFLGLTIRRAVLLGKSPMVYFGETGIISWLSCLQLLILSGLAWKIYRIRKLAPIETKGKKLPQTLWKLIAIGFLFLAVDEIVQIHEATDFLIHWVFQIPDNSKFLQLDGLIVAGYSAIGAYILYSFWDEFKRYKPAFYLFVLGFAFKATMVFIDLGTDDDSIFSFWLADPKRHKLMYDWVQTVEESFKILAEGAFIAAFIACLQIAKRMTRNQIPE
;
A
#
# COMPACT_ATOMS: atom_id res chain seq x y z
N MET A 1 5.67 12.71 33.17
CA MET A 1 4.61 11.73 32.88
C MET A 1 5.26 10.50 32.25
N SER A 2 5.17 9.32 32.87
CA SER A 2 5.81 8.12 32.33
C SER A 2 5.12 7.71 31.02
N LEU A 3 5.88 7.10 30.10
CA LEU A 3 5.35 6.64 28.82
C LEU A 3 4.14 5.70 28.99
N THR A 4 4.04 4.98 30.12
CA THR A 4 3.00 3.98 30.40
C THR A 4 1.58 4.55 30.52
N GLU A 5 1.38 5.78 31.03
CA GLU A 5 0.02 6.36 31.17
C GLU A 5 -0.54 6.99 29.88
N ILE A 6 0.32 7.27 28.90
CA ILE A 6 -0.06 7.98 27.66
C ILE A 6 -0.56 7.01 26.58
N TYR A 7 -0.23 5.71 26.70
CA TYR A 7 -0.58 4.69 25.72
C TYR A 7 -2.08 4.35 25.58
N PRO A 8 -2.90 4.20 26.64
CA PRO A 8 -4.23 3.60 26.51
C PRO A 8 -5.22 4.47 25.71
N LYS A 9 -5.28 5.79 25.93
CA LYS A 9 -6.21 6.69 25.21
C LYS A 9 -5.91 6.82 23.70
N THR A 10 -4.64 6.73 23.31
CA THR A 10 -4.21 6.81 21.90
C THR A 10 -4.68 5.60 21.13
N ASN A 11 -4.59 4.44 21.77
CA ASN A 11 -4.92 3.17 21.17
C ASN A 11 -6.40 3.10 20.77
N GLN A 12 -7.31 3.63 21.60
CA GLN A 12 -8.74 3.62 21.31
C GLN A 12 -9.11 4.47 20.08
N LYS A 13 -8.59 5.71 19.96
CA LYS A 13 -8.87 6.57 18.80
C LYS A 13 -8.30 5.98 17.51
N VAL A 14 -7.07 5.45 17.56
CA VAL A 14 -6.43 4.80 16.41
C VAL A 14 -7.21 3.58 15.95
N LYS A 15 -7.66 2.72 16.89
CA LYS A 15 -8.55 1.60 16.57
C LYS A 15 -9.84 2.06 15.90
N SER A 16 -10.46 3.15 16.39
CA SER A 16 -11.64 3.72 15.76
C SER A 16 -11.37 4.19 14.33
N TYR A 17 -10.25 4.87 14.07
CA TYR A 17 -9.87 5.27 12.71
C TYR A 17 -9.66 4.06 11.79
N LEU A 18 -8.97 3.02 12.26
CA LEU A 18 -8.80 1.77 11.50
C LEU A 18 -10.15 1.19 11.09
N TRP A 19 -11.06 0.99 12.04
CA TRP A 19 -12.37 0.41 11.75
C TRP A 19 -13.20 1.27 10.80
N MET A 20 -13.16 2.60 10.95
CA MET A 20 -13.88 3.50 10.03
C MET A 20 -13.32 3.41 8.61
N ILE A 21 -12.00 3.39 8.44
CA ILE A 21 -11.36 3.30 7.12
C ILE A 21 -11.65 1.95 6.49
N LEU A 22 -11.42 0.84 7.20
CA LEU A 22 -11.68 -0.50 6.67
C LEU A 22 -13.16 -0.72 6.36
N LEU A 23 -14.07 -0.21 7.19
CA LEU A 23 -15.50 -0.28 6.91
C LEU A 23 -15.86 0.52 5.65
N PHE A 24 -15.29 1.72 5.49
CA PHE A 24 -15.47 2.51 4.28
C PHE A 24 -14.99 1.74 3.05
N ASP A 25 -13.78 1.16 3.09
CA ASP A 25 -13.22 0.39 1.98
C ASP A 25 -14.10 -0.82 1.65
N LEU A 26 -14.50 -1.60 2.65
CA LEU A 26 -15.37 -2.77 2.47
C LEU A 26 -16.74 -2.40 1.89
N VAL A 27 -17.35 -1.32 2.37
CA VAL A 27 -18.62 -0.83 1.83
C VAL A 27 -18.45 -0.37 0.38
N PHE A 28 -17.37 0.36 0.07
CA PHE A 28 -17.10 0.84 -1.28
C PHE A 28 -16.87 -0.31 -2.26
N LEU A 29 -16.05 -1.29 -1.88
CA LEU A 29 -15.79 -2.52 -2.64
C LEU A 29 -17.10 -3.30 -2.86
N GLY A 30 -17.87 -3.53 -1.78
CA GLY A 30 -19.15 -4.24 -1.85
C GLY A 30 -20.18 -3.57 -2.75
N LEU A 31 -20.28 -2.23 -2.72
CA LEU A 31 -21.16 -1.47 -3.61
C LEU A 31 -20.72 -1.58 -5.07
N THR A 32 -19.42 -1.57 -5.33
CA THR A 32 -18.84 -1.68 -6.67
C THR A 32 -19.10 -3.06 -7.27
N ILE A 33 -18.84 -4.12 -6.49
CA ILE A 33 -19.13 -5.51 -6.89
C ILE A 33 -20.64 -5.70 -7.11
N ARG A 34 -21.48 -5.24 -6.17
CA ARG A 34 -22.95 -5.31 -6.30
C ARG A 34 -23.42 -4.65 -7.59
N ARG A 35 -22.87 -3.47 -7.92
CA ARG A 35 -23.22 -2.74 -9.15
C ARG A 35 -22.86 -3.54 -10.40
N ALA A 36 -21.67 -4.15 -10.45
CA ALA A 36 -21.26 -4.97 -11.58
C ALA A 36 -22.21 -6.15 -11.80
N VAL A 37 -22.54 -6.88 -10.73
CA VAL A 37 -23.44 -8.04 -10.77
C VAL A 37 -24.85 -7.64 -11.23
N LEU A 38 -25.40 -6.54 -10.72
CA LEU A 38 -26.73 -6.05 -11.14
C LEU A 38 -26.78 -5.64 -12.62
N LEU A 39 -25.65 -5.26 -13.21
CA LEU A 39 -25.53 -4.93 -14.63
C LEU A 39 -25.19 -6.15 -15.50
N GLY A 40 -25.06 -7.35 -14.91
CA GLY A 40 -24.63 -8.55 -15.63
C GLY A 40 -23.21 -8.45 -16.19
N LYS A 41 -22.36 -7.61 -15.58
CA LYS A 41 -20.97 -7.39 -15.99
C LYS A 41 -20.00 -8.06 -15.01
N SER A 42 -18.81 -8.38 -15.50
CA SER A 42 -17.68 -8.76 -14.65
C SER A 42 -17.30 -7.60 -13.71
N PRO A 43 -16.98 -7.87 -12.42
CA PRO A 43 -16.51 -6.83 -11.51
C PRO A 43 -15.26 -6.12 -12.02
N MET A 44 -14.41 -6.80 -12.81
CA MET A 44 -13.19 -6.22 -13.39
C MET A 44 -13.42 -4.95 -14.21
N VAL A 45 -14.64 -4.68 -14.68
CA VAL A 45 -14.96 -3.40 -15.34
C VAL A 45 -14.72 -2.18 -14.43
N TYR A 46 -14.72 -2.38 -13.10
CA TYR A 46 -14.45 -1.33 -12.11
C TYR A 46 -13.10 -1.48 -11.41
N PHE A 47 -12.52 -2.68 -11.45
CA PHE A 47 -11.27 -3.06 -10.79
C PHE A 47 -10.06 -3.05 -11.71
N GLY A 48 -10.24 -2.97 -13.04
CA GLY A 48 -9.13 -2.81 -13.97
C GLY A 48 -8.45 -1.45 -13.84
N GLU A 49 -7.31 -1.29 -14.51
CA GLU A 49 -6.37 -0.16 -14.40
C GLU A 49 -7.00 1.24 -14.49
N THR A 50 -8.03 1.44 -15.31
CA THR A 50 -8.73 2.73 -15.46
C THR A 50 -10.04 2.83 -14.66
N GLY A 51 -10.32 1.80 -13.86
CA GLY A 51 -11.52 1.64 -13.07
C GLY A 51 -11.55 2.55 -11.84
N ILE A 52 -12.73 2.63 -11.22
CA ILE A 52 -12.94 3.49 -10.04
C ILE A 52 -12.10 3.03 -8.84
N ILE A 53 -11.71 1.76 -8.79
CA ILE A 53 -10.86 1.21 -7.72
C ILE A 53 -9.43 1.73 -7.84
N SER A 54 -8.86 1.84 -9.05
CA SER A 54 -7.55 2.46 -9.26
C SER A 54 -7.52 3.93 -8.84
N TRP A 55 -8.61 4.67 -9.11
CA TRP A 55 -8.74 6.05 -8.62
C TRP A 55 -8.79 6.12 -7.09
N LEU A 56 -9.48 5.18 -6.44
CA LEU A 56 -9.51 5.08 -4.98
C LEU A 56 -8.12 4.76 -4.42
N SER A 57 -7.43 3.77 -5.00
CA SER A 57 -6.05 3.39 -4.68
C SER A 57 -5.11 4.60 -4.78
N CYS A 58 -5.10 5.29 -5.92
CA CYS A 58 -4.32 6.52 -6.10
C CYS A 58 -4.64 7.57 -5.02
N LEU A 59 -5.92 7.80 -4.71
CA LEU A 59 -6.31 8.75 -3.66
C LEU A 59 -5.76 8.32 -2.28
N GLN A 60 -5.83 7.04 -1.93
CA GLN A 60 -5.29 6.51 -0.69
C GLN A 60 -3.76 6.65 -0.62
N LEU A 61 -3.04 6.37 -1.71
CA LEU A 61 -1.60 6.60 -1.83
C LEU A 61 -1.22 8.08 -1.67
N LEU A 62 -2.00 9.01 -2.23
CA LEU A 62 -1.82 10.45 -2.01
C LEU A 62 -2.06 10.85 -0.56
N ILE A 63 -3.06 10.28 0.10
CA ILE A 63 -3.30 10.49 1.54
C ILE A 63 -2.10 10.01 2.35
N LEU A 64 -1.55 8.82 2.05
CA LEU A 64 -0.35 8.27 2.68
C LEU A 64 0.86 9.20 2.51
N SER A 65 1.11 9.66 1.28
CA SER A 65 2.14 10.64 0.98
C SER A 65 1.98 11.93 1.79
N GLY A 66 0.76 12.49 1.82
CA GLY A 66 0.44 13.70 2.58
C GLY A 66 0.61 13.54 4.09
N LEU A 67 0.23 12.38 4.66
CA LEU A 67 0.45 12.08 6.06
C LEU A 67 1.94 11.93 6.38
N ALA A 68 2.70 11.21 5.55
CA ALA A 68 4.15 11.07 5.68
C ALA A 68 4.85 12.43 5.64
N TRP A 69 4.43 13.31 4.72
CA TRP A 69 4.96 14.67 4.61
C TRP A 69 4.66 15.51 5.85
N LYS A 70 3.45 15.40 6.42
CA LYS A 70 3.11 16.07 7.69
C LYS A 70 4.02 15.58 8.83
N ILE A 71 4.30 14.28 8.91
CA ILE A 71 5.23 13.73 9.90
C ILE A 71 6.64 14.29 9.68
N TYR A 72 7.12 14.29 8.43
CA TYR A 72 8.40 14.91 8.05
C TYR A 72 8.52 16.35 8.57
N ARG A 73 7.52 17.19 8.32
CA ARG A 73 7.51 18.60 8.76
C ARG A 73 7.61 18.74 10.28
N ILE A 74 6.91 17.90 11.02
CA ILE A 74 6.95 17.89 12.50
C ILE A 74 8.31 17.43 13.01
N ARG A 75 8.87 16.38 12.41
CA ARG A 75 10.18 15.84 12.80
C ARG A 75 11.33 16.78 12.43
N LYS A 76 11.18 17.60 11.38
CA LYS A 76 12.16 18.63 11.03
C LYS A 76 12.28 19.73 12.09
N LEU A 77 11.21 20.03 12.82
CA LEU A 77 11.16 21.09 13.84
C LEU A 77 11.54 20.60 15.24
N ALA A 78 11.58 19.29 15.46
CA ALA A 78 11.89 18.71 16.76
C ALA A 78 13.41 18.75 17.03
N PRO A 79 13.88 19.24 18.20
CA PRO A 79 15.28 19.16 18.58
C PRO A 79 15.77 17.71 18.51
N ILE A 80 16.78 17.49 17.67
CA ILE A 80 17.24 16.15 17.32
C ILE A 80 18.22 15.67 18.39
N GLU A 81 17.70 15.05 19.45
CA GLU A 81 18.51 14.11 20.24
C GLU A 81 18.55 12.77 19.49
N THR A 82 19.40 12.67 18.47
CA THR A 82 19.73 11.38 17.88
C THR A 82 21.18 11.07 18.08
N LYS A 83 21.44 9.96 18.78
CA LYS A 83 22.74 9.29 18.83
C LYS A 83 23.16 8.67 17.49
N GLY A 84 22.31 8.73 16.45
CA GLY A 84 22.55 8.15 15.13
C GLY A 84 23.01 9.18 14.09
N LYS A 85 23.75 8.73 13.08
CA LYS A 85 24.27 9.57 11.97
C LYS A 85 23.20 10.07 11.00
N LYS A 86 22.03 9.42 10.96
CA LYS A 86 20.96 9.73 9.98
C LYS A 86 19.88 10.59 10.62
N LEU A 87 19.47 11.62 9.88
CA LEU A 87 18.43 12.56 10.28
C LEU A 87 17.03 11.88 10.23
N PRO A 88 16.27 11.85 11.36
CA PRO A 88 14.93 11.25 11.44
C PRO A 88 13.94 11.70 10.36
N GLN A 89 13.99 12.97 10.01
CA GLN A 89 13.11 13.58 9.02
C GLN A 89 13.32 13.00 7.62
N THR A 90 14.52 12.48 7.32
CA THR A 90 14.83 11.92 6.00
C THR A 90 13.98 10.67 5.71
N LEU A 91 13.74 9.82 6.70
CA LEU A 91 12.86 8.64 6.54
C LEU A 91 11.48 9.06 6.03
N TRP A 92 10.83 9.98 6.74
CA TRP A 92 9.47 10.41 6.44
C TRP A 92 9.38 11.16 5.10
N LYS A 93 10.44 11.90 4.73
CA LYS A 93 10.54 12.53 3.40
C LYS A 93 10.61 11.47 2.29
N LEU A 94 11.46 10.45 2.46
CA LEU A 94 11.61 9.38 1.47
C LEU A 94 10.31 8.58 1.32
N ILE A 95 9.65 8.24 2.42
CA ILE A 95 8.34 7.57 2.41
C ILE A 95 7.29 8.43 1.69
N ALA A 96 7.26 9.74 1.96
CA ALA A 96 6.31 10.64 1.29
C ALA A 96 6.53 10.67 -0.23
N ILE A 97 7.78 10.75 -0.67
CA ILE A 97 8.14 10.72 -2.10
C ILE A 97 7.80 9.35 -2.70
N GLY A 98 8.09 8.26 -2.00
CA GLY A 98 7.79 6.90 -2.46
C GLY A 98 6.29 6.68 -2.69
N PHE A 99 5.43 7.05 -1.74
CA PHE A 99 3.97 6.95 -1.94
C PHE A 99 3.44 7.90 -3.01
N LEU A 100 4.04 9.09 -3.18
CA LEU A 100 3.68 9.98 -4.28
C LEU A 100 4.03 9.34 -5.62
N PHE A 101 5.22 8.74 -5.73
CA PHE A 101 5.64 8.01 -6.92
C PHE A 101 4.68 6.86 -7.23
N LEU A 102 4.34 6.03 -6.24
CA LEU A 102 3.37 4.93 -6.42
C LEU A 102 1.98 5.45 -6.85
N ALA A 103 1.51 6.58 -6.30
CA ALA A 103 0.24 7.17 -6.71
C ALA A 103 0.26 7.64 -8.18
N VAL A 104 1.39 8.19 -8.64
CA VAL A 104 1.56 8.59 -10.04
C VAL A 104 1.65 7.35 -10.93
N ASP A 105 2.39 6.34 -10.50
CA ASP A 105 2.53 5.07 -11.21
C ASP A 105 1.18 4.35 -11.37
N GLU A 106 0.30 4.38 -10.37
CA GLU A 106 -1.05 3.81 -10.44
C GLU A 106 -1.91 4.41 -11.57
N ILE A 107 -1.69 5.68 -11.94
CA ILE A 107 -2.45 6.35 -13.02
C ILE A 107 -1.72 6.29 -14.36
N VAL A 108 -0.39 6.43 -14.33
CA VAL A 108 0.43 6.61 -15.53
C VAL A 108 1.00 5.28 -16.02
N GLN A 109 0.96 4.23 -15.20
CA GLN A 109 1.47 2.89 -15.50
C GLN A 109 2.94 2.95 -15.94
N ILE A 110 3.77 3.63 -15.13
CA ILE A 110 5.21 3.79 -15.42
C ILE A 110 5.89 2.42 -15.45
N HIS A 111 5.45 1.49 -14.59
CA HIS A 111 5.94 0.11 -14.60
C HIS A 111 5.67 -0.59 -15.94
N GLU A 112 4.46 -0.50 -16.49
CA GLU A 112 4.13 -1.06 -17.82
C GLU A 112 4.94 -0.37 -18.93
N ALA A 113 5.04 0.96 -18.92
CA ALA A 113 5.85 1.68 -19.91
C ALA A 113 7.34 1.29 -19.86
N THR A 114 7.83 0.93 -18.68
CA THR A 114 9.20 0.45 -18.48
C THR A 114 9.36 -0.97 -18.99
N ASP A 115 8.39 -1.85 -18.75
CA ASP A 115 8.35 -3.20 -19.30
C ASP A 115 8.41 -3.18 -20.83
N PHE A 116 7.51 -2.42 -21.47
CA PHE A 116 7.52 -2.23 -22.93
C PHE A 116 8.87 -1.71 -23.45
N LEU A 117 9.49 -0.76 -22.74
CA LEU A 117 10.80 -0.23 -23.13
C LEU A 117 11.90 -1.31 -23.05
N ILE A 118 11.90 -2.14 -22.00
CA ILE A 118 12.88 -3.22 -21.83
C ILE A 118 12.67 -4.27 -22.93
N HIS A 119 11.44 -4.72 -23.16
CA HIS A 119 11.12 -5.64 -24.26
C HIS A 119 11.61 -5.12 -25.61
N TRP A 120 11.39 -3.83 -25.88
CA TRP A 120 11.85 -3.18 -27.10
C TRP A 120 13.39 -3.10 -27.21
N VAL A 121 14.10 -2.73 -26.13
CA VAL A 121 15.57 -2.61 -26.13
C VAL A 121 16.26 -3.97 -26.27
N PHE A 122 15.74 -5.01 -25.61
CA PHE A 122 16.38 -6.33 -25.57
C PHE A 122 15.83 -7.32 -26.61
N GLN A 123 14.83 -6.91 -27.41
CA GLN A 123 14.18 -7.76 -28.42
C GLN A 123 13.65 -9.08 -27.84
N ILE A 124 13.17 -9.04 -26.60
CA ILE A 124 12.59 -10.20 -25.94
C ILE A 124 11.20 -10.41 -26.54
N PRO A 125 10.87 -11.59 -27.10
CA PRO A 125 9.56 -11.83 -27.71
C PRO A 125 8.43 -11.61 -26.70
N ASP A 126 7.38 -10.89 -27.10
CA ASP A 126 6.20 -10.58 -26.27
C ASP A 126 5.52 -11.83 -25.66
N ASN A 127 5.80 -13.02 -26.20
CA ASN A 127 5.22 -14.28 -25.76
C ASN A 127 6.03 -14.98 -24.66
N SER A 128 7.13 -14.38 -24.17
CA SER A 128 7.94 -15.00 -23.12
C SER A 128 7.24 -14.89 -21.76
N LYS A 129 6.37 -15.86 -21.46
CA LYS A 129 5.79 -16.06 -20.12
C LYS A 129 6.83 -16.16 -18.98
N PHE A 130 8.11 -16.31 -19.32
CA PHE A 130 9.21 -16.51 -18.38
C PHE A 130 9.67 -15.25 -17.65
N LEU A 131 9.25 -14.04 -18.05
CA LEU A 131 9.75 -12.82 -17.43
C LEU A 131 8.71 -11.70 -17.54
N GLN A 132 7.62 -11.77 -16.78
CA GLN A 132 6.81 -10.56 -16.54
C GLN A 132 7.68 -9.59 -15.71
N LEU A 133 8.30 -8.61 -16.38
CA LEU A 133 9.18 -7.67 -15.67
C LEU A 133 8.38 -6.74 -14.76
N ASP A 134 7.07 -6.61 -14.96
CA ASP A 134 6.16 -5.89 -14.06
C ASP A 134 6.32 -6.35 -12.60
N GLY A 135 6.26 -7.67 -12.37
CA GLY A 135 6.49 -8.25 -11.05
C GLY A 135 7.90 -7.95 -10.49
N LEU A 136 8.92 -7.90 -11.36
CA LEU A 136 10.29 -7.54 -10.97
C LEU A 136 10.42 -6.06 -10.62
N ILE A 137 9.76 -5.17 -11.35
CA ILE A 137 9.72 -3.72 -11.09
C ILE A 137 9.05 -3.46 -9.74
N VAL A 138 7.88 -4.07 -9.51
CA VAL A 138 7.14 -3.98 -8.25
C VAL A 138 7.94 -4.56 -7.08
N ALA A 139 8.62 -5.70 -7.27
CA ALA A 139 9.53 -6.28 -6.30
C ALA A 139 10.72 -5.33 -6.00
N GLY A 140 11.24 -4.65 -7.03
CA GLY A 140 12.29 -3.64 -6.91
C GLY A 140 11.85 -2.46 -6.03
N TYR A 141 10.66 -1.90 -6.26
CA TYR A 141 10.11 -0.84 -5.42
C TYR A 141 9.94 -1.29 -3.97
N SER A 142 9.45 -2.51 -3.78
CA SER A 142 9.28 -3.12 -2.45
C SER A 142 10.63 -3.31 -1.74
N ALA A 143 11.67 -3.76 -2.45
CA ALA A 143 13.02 -3.92 -1.92
C ALA A 143 13.64 -2.57 -1.51
N ILE A 144 13.45 -1.51 -2.31
CA ILE A 144 13.89 -0.15 -1.97
C ILE A 144 13.18 0.33 -0.71
N GLY A 145 11.86 0.14 -0.61
CA GLY A 145 11.08 0.49 0.57
C GLY A 145 11.57 -0.23 1.83
N ALA A 146 11.79 -1.55 1.74
CA ALA A 146 12.33 -2.36 2.83
C ALA A 146 13.73 -1.91 3.24
N TYR A 147 14.61 -1.62 2.27
CA TYR A 147 15.95 -1.10 2.53
C TYR A 147 15.91 0.25 3.24
N ILE A 148 15.01 1.16 2.86
CA ILE A 148 14.79 2.44 3.54
C ILE A 148 14.34 2.19 4.99
N LEU A 149 13.33 1.35 5.23
CA LEU A 149 12.86 1.04 6.58
C LEU A 149 13.95 0.42 7.45
N TYR A 150 14.72 -0.52 6.91
CA TYR A 150 15.88 -1.12 7.59
C TYR A 150 16.96 -0.07 7.90
N SER A 151 17.26 0.79 6.94
CA SER A 151 18.23 1.88 7.06
C SER A 151 17.91 2.91 8.13
N PHE A 152 16.62 3.06 8.47
CA PHE A 152 16.10 4.01 9.46
C PHE A 152 15.33 3.31 10.59
N TRP A 153 15.69 2.06 10.89
CA TRP A 153 15.01 1.20 11.84
C TRP A 153 14.88 1.82 13.24
N ASP A 154 15.90 2.57 13.68
CA ASP A 154 15.89 3.25 14.98
C ASP A 154 14.83 4.35 15.09
N GLU A 155 14.56 5.09 14.00
CA GLU A 155 13.46 6.06 13.96
C GLU A 155 12.13 5.30 13.91
N PHE A 156 12.03 4.27 13.08
CA PHE A 156 10.80 3.47 12.94
C PHE A 156 10.37 2.82 14.27
N LYS A 157 11.31 2.31 15.07
CA LYS A 157 11.05 1.78 16.42
C LYS A 157 10.41 2.77 17.38
N ARG A 158 10.56 4.08 17.18
CA ARG A 158 9.89 5.10 18.01
C ARG A 158 8.36 5.06 17.85
N TYR A 159 7.89 4.45 16.76
CA TYR A 159 6.48 4.28 16.41
C TYR A 159 5.96 2.86 16.68
N LYS A 160 6.65 2.09 17.52
CA LYS A 160 6.23 0.74 18.01
C LYS A 160 4.72 0.57 18.28
N PRO A 161 4.01 1.52 18.91
CA PRO A 161 2.57 1.38 19.15
C PRO A 161 1.72 1.25 17.88
N ALA A 162 2.20 1.78 16.76
CA ALA A 162 1.55 1.67 15.45
C ALA A 162 1.98 0.41 14.67
N PHE A 163 2.94 -0.37 15.19
CA PHE A 163 3.56 -1.47 14.45
C PHE A 163 2.57 -2.55 14.02
N TYR A 164 1.57 -2.89 14.85
CA TYR A 164 0.55 -3.87 14.50
C TYR A 164 -0.27 -3.47 13.26
N LEU A 165 -0.46 -2.16 13.02
CA LEU A 165 -1.16 -1.65 11.84
C LEU A 165 -0.31 -1.80 10.58
N PHE A 166 1.00 -1.56 10.69
CA PHE A 166 1.94 -1.85 9.61
C PHE A 166 1.94 -3.35 9.29
N VAL A 167 2.00 -4.22 10.30
CA VAL A 167 1.93 -5.67 10.11
C VAL A 167 0.64 -6.07 9.39
N LEU A 168 -0.50 -5.49 9.75
CA LEU A 168 -1.77 -5.73 9.07
C LEU A 168 -1.73 -5.28 7.60
N GLY A 169 -1.25 -4.07 7.31
CA GLY A 169 -1.11 -3.57 5.95
C GLY A 169 -0.15 -4.41 5.10
N PHE A 170 0.99 -4.80 5.66
CA PHE A 170 1.94 -5.70 5.00
C PHE A 170 1.35 -7.10 4.78
N ALA A 171 0.56 -7.62 5.72
CA ALA A 171 -0.12 -8.90 5.55
C ALA A 171 -1.10 -8.85 4.38
N PHE A 172 -1.91 -7.79 4.25
CA PHE A 172 -2.80 -7.63 3.11
C PHE A 172 -2.05 -7.47 1.78
N LYS A 173 -0.97 -6.66 1.72
CA LYS A 173 -0.13 -6.58 0.50
C LYS A 173 0.53 -7.91 0.16
N ALA A 174 1.02 -8.65 1.16
CA ALA A 174 1.62 -9.97 0.92
C ALA A 174 0.57 -10.95 0.37
N THR A 175 -0.64 -10.97 0.94
CA THR A 175 -1.75 -11.79 0.41
C THR A 175 -2.09 -11.41 -1.03
N MET A 176 -2.16 -10.12 -1.35
CA MET A 176 -2.36 -9.65 -2.72
C MET A 176 -1.28 -10.23 -3.67
N VAL A 177 0.01 -10.06 -3.34
CA VAL A 177 1.13 -10.59 -4.15
C VAL A 177 1.08 -12.12 -4.27
N PHE A 178 0.67 -12.85 -3.22
CA PHE A 178 0.51 -14.30 -3.31
C PHE A 178 -0.63 -14.74 -4.22
N ILE A 179 -1.72 -13.95 -4.31
CA ILE A 179 -2.81 -14.21 -5.22
C ILE A 179 -2.33 -13.99 -6.66
N ASP A 180 -1.71 -12.84 -6.91
CA ASP A 180 -1.15 -12.43 -8.21
C ASP A 180 -0.21 -13.51 -8.79
N LEU A 181 0.84 -13.87 -8.03
CA LEU A 181 1.79 -14.94 -8.38
C LEU A 181 1.11 -16.31 -8.57
N GLY A 182 0.00 -16.55 -7.87
CA GLY A 182 -0.79 -17.78 -7.99
C GLY A 182 -1.72 -17.78 -9.20
N THR A 183 -1.98 -16.62 -9.80
CA THR A 183 -2.86 -16.47 -10.97
C THR A 183 -2.15 -16.19 -12.28
N ASP A 184 -0.87 -15.81 -12.24
CA ASP A 184 -0.05 -15.55 -13.42
C ASP A 184 0.09 -16.74 -14.38
N ASP A 185 0.01 -17.97 -13.85
CA ASP A 185 0.06 -19.16 -14.68
C ASP A 185 -1.35 -19.67 -15.01
N ASP A 186 -1.79 -19.37 -16.24
CA ASP A 186 -2.99 -19.96 -16.87
C ASP A 186 -3.09 -21.49 -16.70
N SER A 187 -1.97 -22.19 -16.49
CA SER A 187 -1.91 -23.64 -16.31
C SER A 187 -2.73 -24.12 -15.10
N ILE A 188 -2.81 -23.33 -14.02
CA ILE A 188 -3.46 -23.74 -12.77
C ILE A 188 -4.98 -23.84 -12.97
N PHE A 189 -5.57 -22.85 -13.64
CA PHE A 189 -7.01 -22.82 -13.87
C PHE A 189 -7.43 -23.65 -15.08
N SER A 190 -6.60 -23.71 -16.13
CA SER A 190 -6.90 -24.52 -17.32
C SER A 190 -6.96 -26.01 -17.02
N PHE A 191 -6.27 -26.50 -15.99
CA PHE A 191 -6.39 -27.88 -15.52
C PHE A 191 -7.79 -28.21 -14.96
N TRP A 192 -8.44 -27.25 -14.28
CA TRP A 192 -9.73 -27.45 -13.61
C TRP A 192 -10.94 -27.05 -14.43
N LEU A 193 -10.79 -26.16 -15.42
CA LEU A 193 -11.90 -25.57 -16.18
C LEU A 193 -11.70 -25.74 -17.69
N ALA A 194 -12.38 -26.72 -18.28
CA ALA A 194 -12.37 -26.95 -19.73
C ALA A 194 -13.15 -25.89 -20.55
N ASP A 195 -14.02 -25.10 -19.90
CA ASP A 195 -14.83 -24.05 -20.56
C ASP A 195 -14.11 -22.67 -20.47
N PRO A 196 -13.69 -22.09 -21.60
CA PRO A 196 -13.01 -20.79 -21.64
C PRO A 196 -13.81 -19.64 -20.99
N LYS A 197 -15.16 -19.69 -21.04
CA LYS A 197 -15.99 -18.64 -20.44
C LYS A 197 -15.95 -18.71 -18.91
N ARG A 198 -15.97 -19.92 -18.35
CA ARG A 198 -15.84 -20.13 -16.90
C ARG A 198 -14.45 -19.79 -16.43
N HIS A 199 -13.43 -20.10 -17.24
CA HIS A 199 -12.05 -19.73 -16.96
C HIS A 199 -11.91 -18.21 -16.80
N LYS A 200 -12.35 -17.44 -17.80
CA LYS A 200 -12.31 -15.97 -17.74
C LYS A 200 -13.08 -15.41 -16.55
N LEU A 201 -14.28 -15.92 -16.28
CA LEU A 201 -15.07 -15.45 -15.14
C LEU A 201 -14.34 -15.70 -13.81
N MET A 202 -13.74 -16.88 -13.64
CA MET A 202 -12.98 -17.20 -12.43
C MET A 202 -11.75 -16.28 -12.29
N TYR A 203 -10.99 -16.11 -13.37
CA TYR A 203 -9.84 -15.19 -13.41
C TYR A 203 -10.24 -13.78 -12.98
N ASP A 204 -11.30 -13.23 -13.58
CA ASP A 204 -11.81 -11.89 -13.24
C ASP A 204 -12.18 -11.76 -11.76
N TRP A 205 -12.77 -12.80 -11.16
CA TRP A 205 -13.11 -12.81 -9.73
C TRP A 205 -11.87 -12.87 -8.84
N VAL A 206 -10.87 -13.66 -9.20
CA VAL A 206 -9.63 -13.75 -8.40
C VAL A 206 -8.87 -12.43 -8.45
N GLN A 207 -8.76 -11.83 -9.62
CA GLN A 207 -8.20 -10.48 -9.82
C GLN A 207 -8.97 -9.42 -9.03
N THR A 208 -10.30 -9.51 -8.97
CA THR A 208 -11.12 -8.62 -8.12
C THR A 208 -10.77 -8.76 -6.63
N VAL A 209 -10.50 -9.99 -6.17
CA VAL A 209 -10.12 -10.26 -4.77
C VAL A 209 -8.71 -9.72 -4.49
N GLU A 210 -7.77 -9.94 -5.39
CA GLU A 210 -6.43 -9.38 -5.34
C GLU A 210 -6.44 -7.86 -5.16
N GLU A 211 -7.13 -7.15 -6.06
CA GLU A 211 -7.29 -5.70 -6.03
C GLU A 211 -8.00 -5.22 -4.74
N SER A 212 -8.93 -6.01 -4.20
CA SER A 212 -9.56 -5.71 -2.92
C SER A 212 -8.56 -5.72 -1.76
N PHE A 213 -7.61 -6.67 -1.75
CA PHE A 213 -6.55 -6.72 -0.76
C PHE A 213 -5.59 -5.53 -0.87
N LYS A 214 -5.34 -5.01 -2.08
CA LYS A 214 -4.58 -3.76 -2.29
C LYS A 214 -5.23 -2.59 -1.54
N ILE A 215 -6.53 -2.35 -1.75
CA ILE A 215 -7.27 -1.25 -1.10
C ILE A 215 -7.27 -1.40 0.43
N LEU A 216 -7.54 -2.61 0.94
CA LEU A 216 -7.55 -2.86 2.39
C LEU A 216 -6.17 -2.64 3.03
N ALA A 217 -5.09 -2.98 2.31
CA ALA A 217 -3.73 -2.72 2.78
C ALA A 217 -3.45 -1.23 2.92
N GLU A 218 -3.83 -0.43 1.93
CA GLU A 218 -3.66 1.02 1.92
C GLU A 218 -4.49 1.68 3.02
N GLY A 219 -5.74 1.25 3.23
CA GLY A 219 -6.56 1.66 4.37
C GLY A 219 -5.89 1.38 5.73
N ALA A 220 -5.32 0.19 5.90
CA ALA A 220 -4.56 -0.16 7.11
C ALA A 220 -3.31 0.71 7.29
N PHE A 221 -2.56 0.99 6.21
CA PHE A 221 -1.43 1.92 6.27
C PHE A 221 -1.88 3.33 6.62
N ILE A 222 -3.02 3.83 6.10
CA ILE A 222 -3.51 5.17 6.44
C ILE A 222 -3.73 5.27 7.95
N ALA A 223 -4.36 4.25 8.55
CA ALA A 223 -4.54 4.19 10.00
C ALA A 223 -3.19 4.18 10.75
N ALA A 224 -2.19 3.43 10.24
CA ALA A 224 -0.83 3.41 10.78
C ALA A 224 -0.17 4.80 10.75
N PHE A 225 -0.29 5.52 9.63
CA PHE A 225 0.29 6.85 9.46
C PHE A 225 -0.42 7.91 10.29
N ILE A 226 -1.74 7.80 10.49
CA ILE A 226 -2.48 8.65 11.45
C ILE A 226 -1.94 8.42 12.87
N ALA A 227 -1.73 7.16 13.28
CA ALA A 227 -1.14 6.84 14.58
C ALA A 227 0.28 7.43 14.70
N CYS A 228 1.11 7.26 13.68
CA CYS A 228 2.46 7.85 13.64
C CYS A 228 2.44 9.38 13.74
N LEU A 229 1.51 10.05 13.05
CA LEU A 229 1.34 11.49 13.11
C LEU A 229 0.96 11.95 14.53
N GLN A 230 0.08 11.23 15.22
CA GLN A 230 -0.27 11.52 16.60
C GLN A 230 0.92 11.34 17.55
N ILE A 231 1.71 10.28 17.36
CA ILE A 231 2.92 10.01 18.13
C ILE A 231 3.95 11.12 17.92
N ALA A 232 4.22 11.49 16.66
CA ALA A 232 5.16 12.54 16.29
C ALA A 232 4.81 13.89 16.94
N LYS A 233 3.53 14.30 16.89
CA LYS A 233 3.05 15.54 17.52
C LYS A 233 3.34 15.59 19.03
N ARG A 234 3.20 14.46 19.73
CA ARG A 234 3.41 14.38 21.18
C ARG A 234 4.89 14.41 21.55
N MET A 235 5.71 13.71 20.77
CA MET A 235 7.16 13.76 20.95
C MET A 235 7.68 15.19 20.86
N THR A 236 7.23 15.96 19.87
CA THR A 236 7.64 17.37 19.73
C THR A 236 7.11 18.25 20.87
N ARG A 237 5.86 18.03 21.34
CA ARG A 237 5.29 18.81 22.45
C ARG A 237 6.10 18.67 23.74
N ASN A 238 6.56 17.46 24.05
CA ASN A 238 7.30 17.18 25.29
C ASN A 238 8.74 17.73 25.29
N GLN A 239 9.24 18.22 24.15
CA GLN A 239 10.59 18.77 24.02
C GLN A 239 10.65 20.29 24.13
N ILE A 240 9.51 20.97 24.17
CA ILE A 240 9.44 22.41 24.40
C ILE A 240 9.27 22.59 25.90
N PRO A 241 10.31 23.01 26.66
CA PRO A 241 10.12 23.41 28.05
C PRO A 241 9.14 24.58 28.10
N GLU A 242 8.14 24.50 28.99
CA GLU A 242 7.21 25.60 29.27
C GLU A 242 7.94 26.84 29.82
#